data_AF-A0A1M5AY09-F1
#
_entry.id   AF-A0A1M5AY09-F1
#
_cell.length_a   1.000
_cell.length_b   1.000
_cell.length_c   1.000
_cell.angle_alpha   90.00
_cell.angle_beta   90.00
_cell.angle_gamma   90.00
#
_symmetry.space_group_name_H-M   'P 1'
#
loop_
_entity.id
_entity.type
_entity.pdbx_description
1 polymer ?
#
loop_
_entity_poly.entity_id
_entity_poly.type
_entity_poly.pdbx_seq_one_letter_code
_entity_poly.pdbx_strand_id
1 'polypeptide(L)'
;MGLLNKILGNASEVSSEKLNQKYAKLLIDDEQIELGFTLFRDVFMFTNKRLILVDIQGLTGSKIEYKSLPFKNISRFSLETSGTFDLDA
;
A
#
# COMPACT_ATOMS: atom_id res chain seq x y z
N MET A 1 5.43 -8.30 -16.87
CA MET A 1 4.12 -8.96 -16.66
C MET A 1 4.05 -9.60 -15.27
N GLY A 2 3.39 -9.01 -14.28
CA GLY A 2 3.10 -9.78 -13.05
C GLY A 2 2.63 -9.01 -11.82
N LEU A 3 3.29 -7.90 -11.47
CA LEU A 3 2.96 -7.15 -10.24
C LEU A 3 2.18 -5.87 -10.54
N LEU A 4 2.61 -5.08 -11.53
CA LEU A 4 2.03 -3.77 -11.85
C LEU A 4 0.65 -3.87 -12.50
N ASN A 5 0.46 -4.83 -13.41
CA ASN A 5 -0.82 -5.15 -14.04
C ASN A 5 -1.90 -5.56 -13.01
N LYS A 6 -1.48 -6.25 -11.94
CA LYS A 6 -2.35 -6.61 -10.83
C LYS A 6 -2.74 -5.43 -9.97
N ILE A 7 -1.86 -4.43 -9.81
CA ILE A 7 -2.07 -3.21 -9.03
C ILE A 7 -3.21 -2.35 -9.62
N LEU A 8 -3.29 -2.24 -10.95
CA LEU A 8 -4.21 -1.31 -11.61
C LEU A 8 -5.65 -1.85 -11.76
N GLY A 9 -5.85 -3.16 -11.84
CA GLY A 9 -7.17 -3.76 -12.03
C GLY A 9 -8.01 -4.00 -10.76
N ASN A 10 -7.39 -4.02 -9.56
CA ASN A 10 -8.05 -4.46 -8.32
C ASN A 10 -7.73 -3.62 -7.07
N ALA A 11 -7.07 -2.46 -7.20
CA ALA A 11 -6.87 -1.58 -6.06
C ALA A 11 -8.21 -0.94 -5.66
N SER A 12 -8.70 -1.28 -4.48
CA SER A 12 -9.86 -0.61 -3.88
C SER A 12 -9.37 0.38 -2.82
N GLU A 13 -9.85 1.61 -2.91
CA GLU A 13 -9.67 2.59 -1.84
C GLU A 13 -10.39 2.08 -0.58
N VAL A 14 -9.70 2.12 0.55
CA VAL A 14 -10.25 1.70 1.85
C VAL A 14 -10.37 2.92 2.75
N SER A 15 -11.52 3.07 3.40
CA SER A 15 -11.73 4.19 4.30
C SER A 15 -10.68 4.21 5.42
N SER A 16 -10.18 5.40 5.72
CA SER A 16 -9.21 5.65 6.78
C SER A 16 -9.69 5.14 8.14
N GLU A 17 -11.00 5.15 8.42
CA GLU A 17 -11.58 4.63 9.65
C GLU A 17 -11.36 3.13 9.84
N LYS A 18 -11.58 2.33 8.78
CA LYS A 18 -11.35 0.88 8.83
C LYS A 18 -9.87 0.55 9.04
N LEU A 19 -9.00 1.32 8.38
CA LEU A 19 -7.56 1.17 8.51
C LEU A 19 -7.08 1.57 9.92
N ASN A 20 -7.61 2.66 10.47
CA ASN A 20 -7.32 3.06 11.85
C ASN A 20 -7.78 2.00 12.86
N GLN A 21 -8.97 1.43 12.73
CA GLN A 21 -9.43 0.37 13.62
C GLN A 21 -8.49 -0.86 13.65
N LYS A 22 -7.93 -1.23 12.48
CA LYS A 22 -7.08 -2.41 12.35
C LYS A 22 -5.61 -2.14 12.66
N TYR A 23 -5.10 -0.96 12.31
CA TYR A 23 -3.67 -0.66 12.27
C TYR A 23 -3.24 0.54 13.14
N ALA A 24 -4.13 1.13 13.95
CA ALA A 24 -3.77 2.25 14.84
C ALA A 24 -2.54 1.96 15.72
N LYS A 25 -2.33 0.70 16.13
CA LYS A 25 -1.16 0.29 16.93
C LYS A 25 0.18 0.42 16.20
N LEU A 26 0.19 0.59 14.88
CA LEU A 26 1.41 0.81 14.09
C LEU A 26 1.81 2.28 14.02
N LEU A 27 0.89 3.19 14.36
CA LEU A 27 1.08 4.63 14.28
C LEU A 27 1.82 5.13 15.53
N ILE A 28 2.67 6.11 15.32
CA ILE A 28 3.28 6.87 16.43
C ILE A 28 2.41 8.07 16.80
N ASP A 29 2.77 8.76 17.89
CA ASP A 29 2.12 10.01 18.28
C ASP A 29 2.13 11.03 17.12
N ASP A 30 0.98 11.71 16.96
CA ASP A 30 0.69 12.66 15.88
C ASP A 30 0.86 12.09 14.45
N GLU A 31 0.79 10.77 14.29
CA GLU A 31 0.73 10.12 12.98
C GLU A 31 -0.72 9.74 12.62
N GLN A 32 -1.17 10.15 11.44
CA GLN A 32 -2.53 9.90 10.96
C GLN A 32 -2.49 9.26 9.57
N ILE A 33 -3.38 8.29 9.33
CA ILE A 33 -3.57 7.68 8.01
C ILE A 33 -4.39 8.65 7.16
N GLU A 34 -3.80 9.13 6.07
CA GLU A 34 -4.46 10.05 5.12
C GLU A 34 -5.16 9.27 4.00
N LEU A 35 -4.49 8.24 3.46
CA LEU A 35 -5.02 7.40 2.39
C LEU A 35 -4.65 5.95 2.62
N GLY A 36 -5.48 5.03 2.12
CA GLY A 36 -5.04 3.65 2.02
C GLY A 36 -5.74 2.86 0.94
N PHE A 37 -4.98 1.93 0.39
CA PHE A 37 -5.37 1.09 -0.73
C PHE A 37 -5.16 -0.36 -0.34
N THR A 38 -6.14 -1.20 -0.64
CA THR A 38 -5.96 -2.64 -0.53
C THR A 38 -5.85 -3.23 -1.92
N LEU A 39 -4.82 -4.05 -2.10
CA LEU A 39 -4.56 -4.79 -3.31
C LEU A 39 -4.55 -6.28 -2.98
N PHE A 40 -5.61 -6.98 -3.39
CA PHE A 40 -5.89 -8.35 -2.94
C PHE A 40 -5.91 -8.47 -1.40
N ARG A 41 -4.78 -8.85 -0.80
CA ARG A 41 -4.61 -8.99 0.65
C ARG A 41 -3.64 -7.96 1.24
N ASP A 42 -2.85 -7.32 0.40
CA ASP A 42 -1.83 -6.38 0.82
C ASP A 42 -2.43 -4.99 1.00
N VAL A 43 -1.89 -4.23 1.93
CA VAL A 43 -2.38 -2.88 2.26
C VAL A 43 -1.25 -1.86 2.13
N PHE A 44 -1.55 -0.79 1.42
CA PHE A 44 -0.71 0.40 1.28
C PHE A 44 -1.37 1.51 2.09
N MET A 45 -0.72 2.02 3.13
CA MET A 45 -1.22 3.13 3.94
C MET A 45 -0.28 4.31 3.83
N PHE A 46 -0.79 5.43 3.35
CA PHE A 46 -0.09 6.71 3.35
C PHE A 46 -0.49 7.45 4.61
N THR A 47 0.48 7.70 5.49
CA THR A 47 0.30 8.57 6.65
C THR A 47 0.86 9.95 6.36
N ASN A 48 0.69 10.90 7.27
CA ASN A 48 1.37 12.19 7.20
C ASN A 48 2.91 12.11 7.39
N LYS A 49 3.49 10.94 7.69
CA LYS A 49 4.94 10.78 7.98
C LYS A 49 5.65 9.76 7.07
N ARG A 50 4.96 8.71 6.62
CA ARG A 50 5.56 7.58 5.91
C ARG A 50 4.53 6.80 5.09
N LEU A 51 5.04 6.03 4.14
CA LEU A 51 4.30 4.93 3.53
C LEU A 51 4.49 3.67 4.38
N ILE A 52 3.38 3.02 4.76
CA ILE A 52 3.38 1.73 5.43
C ILE A 52 2.83 0.68 4.47
N LEU A 53 3.61 -0.38 4.23
CA LEU A 53 3.21 -1.53 3.43
C LEU A 53 2.96 -2.71 4.36
N VAL A 54 1.80 -3.35 4.20
CA VAL A 54 1.42 -4.58 4.90
C VAL A 54 1.27 -5.68 3.85
N ASP A 55 2.22 -6.62 3.84
CA ASP A 55 2.22 -7.77 2.92
C ASP A 55 1.79 -9.03 3.68
N ILE A 56 0.72 -9.66 3.22
CA ILE A 56 0.16 -10.88 3.83
C ILE A 56 0.66 -12.11 3.05
N GLN A 57 1.66 -12.77 3.63
CA GLN A 57 2.40 -13.86 3.02
C GLN A 57 1.83 -15.24 3.39
N GLY A 58 2.07 -16.20 2.49
CA GLY A 58 1.69 -17.60 2.66
C GLY A 58 0.24 -17.91 2.28
N LEU A 59 -0.09 -19.21 2.29
CA LEU A 59 -1.41 -19.71 1.92
C LEU A 59 -2.47 -19.32 2.95
N THR A 60 -2.14 -19.46 4.24
CA THR A 60 -3.03 -19.15 5.38
C THR A 60 -3.02 -17.67 5.77
N GLY A 61 -2.10 -16.86 5.24
CA GLY A 61 -1.92 -15.46 5.63
C GLY A 61 -1.37 -15.26 7.05
N SER A 62 -0.82 -16.30 7.67
CA SER A 62 -0.33 -16.25 9.06
C SER A 62 0.95 -15.44 9.22
N LYS A 63 1.69 -15.19 8.12
CA LYS A 63 2.89 -14.38 8.13
C LYS A 63 2.56 -13.02 7.54
N ILE A 64 2.80 -11.96 8.30
CA ILE A 64 2.58 -10.59 7.87
C ILE A 64 3.90 -9.84 7.94
N GLU A 65 4.28 -9.19 6.86
CA GLU A 65 5.45 -8.30 6.80
C GLU A 65 4.96 -6.84 6.81
N TYR A 66 5.54 -6.03 7.69
CA TYR A 66 5.26 -4.60 7.80
C TYR A 66 6.50 -3.82 7.39
N LYS A 67 6.41 -2.99 6.35
CA LYS A 67 7.50 -2.10 5.92
C LYS A 67 7.11 -0.65 6.14
N SER A 68 7.95 0.09 6.84
CA SER A 68 7.82 1.54 7.01
C SER A 68 8.83 2.26 6.14
N LEU A 69 8.36 3.15 5.27
CA LEU A 69 9.16 3.94 4.35
C LEU A 69 8.92 5.43 4.63
N PRO A 70 9.71 6.05 5.54
CA PRO A 70 9.62 7.48 5.81
C PRO A 70 9.81 8.30 4.55
N PHE A 71 8.92 9.27 4.30
CA PHE A 71 8.99 10.07 3.07
C PHE A 71 10.31 10.83 2.94
N LYS A 72 10.84 11.32 4.06
CA LYS A 72 12.17 11.98 4.11
C LYS A 72 13.34 11.10 3.62
N ASN A 73 13.17 9.78 3.59
CA ASN A 73 14.19 8.83 3.15
C ASN A 73 13.97 8.36 1.69
N ILE A 74 12.84 8.71 1.06
CA ILE A 74 12.57 8.39 -0.34
C ILE A 74 13.26 9.43 -1.20
N SER A 75 14.44 9.10 -1.73
CA SER A 75 15.26 10.03 -2.51
C SER A 75 14.91 10.08 -4.00
N ARG A 76 14.17 9.10 -4.51
CA ARG A 76 13.79 9.01 -5.92
C ARG A 76 12.48 8.24 -6.09
N PHE A 77 11.67 8.68 -7.04
CA PHE A 77 10.50 7.97 -7.54
C PHE A 77 10.46 8.08 -9.08
N SER A 78 9.72 7.18 -9.72
CA SER A 78 9.46 7.22 -11.15
C SER A 78 8.00 6.82 -11.38
N LEU A 79 7.37 7.44 -12.36
CA LEU A 79 6.03 7.10 -12.83
C LEU A 79 6.13 6.79 -14.32
N GLU A 80 5.62 5.63 -14.71
CA GLU A 80 5.52 5.21 -16.09
C GLU A 80 4.04 4.93 -16.39
N THR A 81 3.53 5.56 -17.44
CA THR A 81 2.14 5.40 -17.89
C THR A 81 2.08 4.31 -18.95
N SER A 82 1.02 3.50 -18.96
CA SER A 82 0.78 2.54 -20.05
C SER A 82 0.58 3.28 -21.38
N GLY A 83 1.36 2.93 -22.40
CA GLY A 83 1.15 3.40 -23.76
C GLY A 83 -0.10 2.75 -24.38
N THR A 84 -0.68 3.38 -25.40
CA THR A 84 -1.96 3.01 -26.05
C THR A 84 -2.01 1.60 -26.67
N PHE A 85 -0.95 0.77 -26.57
CA PHE A 85 -0.82 -0.50 -27.29
C PHE A 85 -0.24 -1.67 -26.47
N ASP A 86 -0.43 -1.68 -25.15
CA ASP A 86 -0.23 -2.90 -24.34
C ASP A 86 -1.61 -3.41 -23.88
N LEU A 87 -2.20 -4.29 -24.70
CA LEU A 87 -3.46 -5.00 -24.41
C LEU A 87 -3.30 -6.17 -23.43
N ASP A 88 -2.09 -6.36 -22.89
CA ASP A 88 -1.78 -7.37 -21.87
C ASP A 88 -1.50 -6.75 -20.48
N ALA A 89 -1.94 -5.49 -20.26
CA ALA A 89 -1.91 -4.82 -18.96
C ALA A 89 -3.02 -5.33 -18.01
#